data_AF-A0A418YDH5-F1
#
_entry.id   AF-A0A418YDH5-F1
#
_cell.length_a   1.000
_cell.length_b   1.000
_cell.length_c   1.000
_cell.angle_alpha   90.00
_cell.angle_beta   90.00
_cell.angle_gamma   90.00
#
_symmetry.space_group_name_H-M   'P 1'
#
loop_
_entity.id
_entity.type
_entity.pdbx_description
1 polymer ?
#
loop_
_entity_poly.entity_id
_entity_poly.type
_entity_poly.pdbx_seq_one_letter_code
_entity_poly.pdbx_strand_id
1 'polypeptide(L)'
;MSKRLVAIAVLALSTAAYAFEHQGNASVHIYHQGHQGHMVASIDMSEDGHQRLYTIIDFPGRDSCRLGQDAGLPSVAKFNGQHVKMHSFCNHNGQYSYISATPASPQGIQYVVNEFKRKSQVQIEFADFNVVMPAAGFNRAWGHYGGDAI
;
A
#
# COMPACT_ATOMS: atom_id res chain seq x y z
N MET A 1 -30.10 -40.48 11.17
CA MET A 1 -29.95 -39.01 11.31
C MET A 1 -28.51 -38.64 11.02
N SER A 2 -28.22 -38.18 9.80
CA SER A 2 -26.86 -37.82 9.37
C SER A 2 -26.62 -36.33 9.59
N LYS A 3 -25.71 -35.98 10.51
CA LYS A 3 -25.26 -34.60 10.72
C LYS A 3 -24.30 -34.25 9.57
N ARG A 4 -24.76 -33.41 8.64
CA ARG A 4 -23.89 -32.80 7.63
C ARG A 4 -23.08 -31.70 8.30
N LEU A 5 -21.78 -31.93 8.46
CA LEU A 5 -20.79 -30.88 8.75
C LEU A 5 -20.72 -29.98 7.52
N VAL A 6 -21.21 -28.75 7.65
CA VAL A 6 -21.00 -27.70 6.67
C VAL A 6 -19.59 -27.14 6.91
N ALA A 7 -18.65 -27.50 6.06
CA ALA A 7 -17.37 -26.81 6.00
C ALA A 7 -17.61 -25.41 5.43
N ILE A 8 -17.55 -24.39 6.29
CA ILE A 8 -17.52 -23.00 5.85
C ILE A 8 -16.15 -22.77 5.22
N ALA A 9 -16.09 -22.87 3.89
CA ALA A 9 -14.94 -22.42 3.13
C ALA A 9 -14.86 -20.90 3.28
N VAL A 10 -13.94 -20.40 4.11
CA VAL A 10 -13.53 -19.01 4.07
C VAL A 10 -12.78 -18.85 2.75
N LEU A 11 -13.49 -18.35 1.74
CA LEU A 11 -12.89 -17.95 0.47
C LEU A 11 -11.91 -16.81 0.76
N ALA A 12 -10.63 -17.14 0.89
CA ALA A 12 -9.57 -16.16 0.72
C ALA A 12 -9.64 -15.70 -0.75
N LEU A 13 -10.37 -14.61 -0.99
CA LEU A 13 -10.41 -13.95 -2.28
C LEU A 13 -8.97 -13.51 -2.58
N SER A 14 -8.32 -14.22 -3.49
CA SER A 14 -6.98 -13.90 -3.96
C SER A 14 -7.01 -12.49 -4.56
N THR A 15 -6.35 -11.54 -3.91
CA THR A 15 -6.10 -10.21 -4.45
C THR A 15 -5.23 -10.38 -5.70
N ALA A 16 -5.78 -10.06 -6.87
CA ALA A 16 -4.96 -9.97 -8.07
C ALA A 16 -4.09 -8.72 -7.97
N ALA A 17 -2.78 -8.94 -7.93
CA ALA A 17 -1.77 -7.90 -7.89
C ALA A 17 -1.27 -7.63 -9.32
N TYR A 18 -1.25 -6.37 -9.75
CA TYR A 18 -0.79 -5.98 -11.08
C TYR A 18 0.22 -4.84 -10.93
N ALA A 19 1.48 -5.07 -11.33
CA ALA A 19 2.44 -3.98 -11.43
C ALA A 19 2.14 -3.19 -12.72
N PHE A 20 1.73 -1.92 -12.60
CA PHE A 20 1.67 -1.02 -13.75
C PHE A 20 3.02 -0.30 -13.89
N GLU A 21 3.76 -0.66 -14.94
CA GLU A 21 5.16 -0.25 -15.17
C GLU A 21 5.33 1.26 -15.51
N HIS A 22 4.23 2.00 -15.71
CA HIS A 22 4.30 3.44 -15.92
C HIS A 22 4.34 4.18 -14.57
N GLN A 23 5.50 4.78 -14.26
CA GLN A 23 5.79 5.72 -13.16
C GLN A 23 6.38 5.16 -11.85
N GLY A 24 6.68 3.84 -11.78
CA GLY A 24 7.33 3.29 -10.58
C GLY A 24 6.39 2.87 -9.47
N ASN A 25 5.13 2.64 -9.84
CA ASN A 25 4.08 2.28 -8.92
C ASN A 25 3.81 0.77 -9.00
N ALA A 26 3.63 0.14 -7.85
CA ALA A 26 3.11 -1.22 -7.77
C ALA A 26 1.71 -1.16 -7.17
N SER A 27 0.72 -1.83 -7.77
CA SER A 27 -0.66 -1.75 -7.31
C SER A 27 -1.31 -3.11 -7.15
N VAL A 28 -2.28 -3.17 -6.25
CA VAL A 28 -3.08 -4.35 -5.95
C VAL A 28 -4.52 -3.94 -5.69
N HIS A 29 -5.48 -4.77 -6.11
CA HIS A 29 -6.86 -4.57 -5.72
C HIS A 29 -7.06 -5.05 -4.28
N ILE A 30 -7.79 -4.26 -3.50
CA ILE A 30 -8.18 -4.58 -2.14
C ILE A 30 -9.70 -4.57 -2.02
N TYR A 31 -10.22 -5.30 -1.04
CA TYR A 31 -11.63 -5.36 -0.73
C TYR A 31 -11.84 -5.08 0.75
N HIS A 32 -12.72 -4.14 1.08
CA HIS A 32 -13.07 -3.81 2.46
C HIS A 32 -14.59 -3.66 2.58
N GLN A 33 -15.23 -4.45 3.45
CA GLN A 33 -16.67 -4.34 3.75
C GLN A 33 -17.57 -4.32 2.49
N GLY A 34 -17.22 -5.09 1.45
CA GLY A 34 -17.97 -5.14 0.19
C GLY A 34 -17.64 -4.03 -0.81
N HIS A 35 -16.62 -3.21 -0.54
CA HIS A 35 -16.14 -2.16 -1.44
C HIS A 35 -14.80 -2.54 -2.07
N GLN A 36 -14.69 -2.31 -3.38
CA GLN A 36 -13.44 -2.43 -4.11
C GLN A 36 -12.61 -1.17 -3.93
N GLY A 37 -11.31 -1.37 -3.71
CA GLY A 37 -10.33 -0.30 -3.67
C GLY A 37 -9.02 -0.73 -4.28
N HIS A 38 -8.05 0.17 -4.20
CA HIS A 38 -6.70 -0.03 -4.67
C HIS A 38 -5.72 0.31 -3.56
N MET A 39 -4.68 -0.52 -3.40
CA MET A 39 -3.49 -0.14 -2.68
C MET A 39 -2.34 0.00 -3.67
N VAL A 40 -1.60 1.10 -3.58
CA VAL A 40 -0.50 1.44 -4.46
C VAL A 40 0.74 1.76 -3.63
N ALA A 41 1.88 1.13 -3.90
CA ALA A 41 3.17 1.68 -3.49
C ALA A 41 3.63 2.64 -4.57
N SER A 42 3.79 3.91 -4.21
CA SER A 42 4.16 5.00 -5.12
C SER A 42 5.44 5.67 -4.65
N ILE A 43 6.34 5.93 -5.57
CA ILE A 43 7.53 6.75 -5.30
C ILE A 43 7.12 8.21 -5.45
N ASP A 44 7.42 9.03 -4.45
CA ASP A 44 7.13 10.48 -4.49
C ASP A 44 8.12 11.28 -3.65
N MET A 45 8.15 12.60 -3.82
CA MET A 45 8.93 13.51 -3.00
C MET A 45 8.16 13.87 -1.73
N SER A 46 8.82 13.88 -0.57
CA SER A 46 8.30 14.58 0.60
C SER A 46 8.49 16.09 0.47
N GLU A 47 7.79 16.86 1.30
CA GLU A 47 7.88 18.33 1.35
C GLU A 47 9.31 18.84 1.59
N ASP A 48 10.13 18.06 2.28
CA ASP A 48 11.55 18.32 2.54
C ASP A 48 12.47 18.02 1.33
N GLY A 49 11.91 17.63 0.19
CA GLY A 49 12.67 17.34 -1.03
C GLY A 49 13.39 15.99 -0.99
N HIS A 50 13.00 15.06 -0.12
CA HIS A 50 13.53 13.70 -0.14
C HIS A 50 12.61 12.73 -0.88
N GLN A 51 13.20 11.85 -1.68
CA GLN A 51 12.49 10.74 -2.30
C GLN A 51 11.99 9.76 -1.23
N ARG A 52 10.71 9.41 -1.27
CA ARG A 52 10.03 8.50 -0.35
C ARG A 52 9.24 7.44 -1.10
N LEU A 53 8.93 6.36 -0.39
CA LEU A 53 7.89 5.42 -0.79
C LEU A 53 6.63 5.70 0.03
N TYR A 54 5.51 5.85 -0.66
CA TYR A 54 4.18 6.00 -0.08
C TYR A 54 3.35 4.77 -0.37
N THR A 55 2.63 4.28 0.63
CA THR A 55 1.49 3.37 0.47
C THR A 55 0.23 4.23 0.36
N ILE A 56 -0.42 4.20 -0.79
CA ILE A 56 -1.64 4.94 -1.09
C ILE A 56 -2.80 3.97 -1.12
N ILE A 57 -3.90 4.32 -0.46
CA ILE A 57 -5.13 3.53 -0.43
C ILE A 57 -6.29 4.40 -0.87
N ASP A 58 -7.04 3.90 -1.84
CA ASP A 58 -8.20 4.55 -2.41
C ASP A 58 -9.36 3.58 -2.59
N PHE A 59 -10.57 4.07 -2.28
CA PHE A 59 -11.85 3.42 -2.55
C PHE A 59 -12.67 4.33 -3.47
N PRO A 60 -12.58 4.15 -4.81
CA PRO A 60 -13.28 5.00 -5.77
C PRO A 60 -14.77 5.15 -5.49
N GLY A 61 -15.28 6.37 -5.64
CA GLY A 61 -16.69 6.69 -5.38
C GLY A 61 -17.05 6.79 -3.90
N ARG A 62 -16.06 6.77 -3.00
CA ARG A 62 -16.24 6.88 -1.55
C ARG A 62 -15.24 7.86 -0.93
N ASP A 63 -15.56 8.25 0.29
CA ASP A 63 -14.62 8.97 1.13
C ASP A 63 -13.67 7.97 1.81
N SER A 64 -12.53 7.70 1.16
CA SER A 64 -11.48 6.81 1.67
C SER A 64 -10.94 7.28 3.01
N CYS A 65 -10.91 8.60 3.23
CA CYS A 65 -10.47 9.16 4.50
C CYS A 65 -11.43 8.86 5.63
N ARG A 66 -12.74 8.99 5.39
CA ARG A 66 -13.75 8.62 6.38
C ARG A 66 -13.67 7.14 6.73
N LEU A 67 -13.53 6.28 5.72
CA LEU A 67 -13.31 4.84 5.94
C LEU A 67 -12.03 4.58 6.76
N GLY A 68 -10.95 5.29 6.46
CA GLY A 68 -9.69 5.20 7.21
C GLY A 68 -9.75 5.73 8.63
N GLN A 69 -10.52 6.80 8.88
CA GLN A 69 -10.74 7.35 10.21
C GLN A 69 -11.56 6.39 11.08
N ASP A 70 -12.63 5.82 10.51
CA ASP A 70 -13.46 4.82 11.18
C ASP A 70 -12.63 3.56 11.55
N ALA A 71 -11.67 3.17 10.72
CA ALA A 71 -10.72 2.08 10.98
C ALA A 71 -9.49 2.48 11.83
N GLY A 72 -9.28 3.78 12.05
CA GLY A 72 -8.04 4.35 12.54
C GLY A 72 -6.92 4.33 11.48
N LEU A 73 -6.43 5.50 11.10
CA LEU A 73 -5.27 5.59 10.20
C LEU A 73 -4.09 4.86 10.85
N PRO A 74 -3.51 3.83 10.20
CA PRO A 74 -2.54 2.99 10.86
C PRO A 74 -1.27 3.78 11.12
N SER A 75 -0.81 3.75 12.37
CA SER A 75 0.46 4.33 12.80
C SER A 75 1.63 3.33 12.66
N VAL A 76 1.33 2.08 12.33
CA VAL A 76 2.28 0.99 12.09
C VAL A 76 1.78 0.12 10.95
N ALA A 77 2.69 -0.28 10.08
CA ALA A 77 2.47 -1.30 9.06
C ALA A 77 3.54 -2.39 9.19
N LYS A 78 3.29 -3.60 8.68
CA LYS A 78 4.34 -4.60 8.53
C LYS A 78 4.71 -4.77 7.08
N PHE A 79 6.00 -4.79 6.81
CA PHE A 79 6.55 -5.15 5.51
C PHE A 79 7.37 -6.42 5.71
N ASN A 80 7.00 -7.50 5.02
CA ASN A 80 7.65 -8.82 5.16
C ASN A 80 7.85 -9.26 6.62
N GLY A 81 6.82 -9.05 7.45
CA GLY A 81 6.79 -9.41 8.87
C GLY A 81 7.44 -8.40 9.83
N GLN A 82 8.19 -7.41 9.34
CA GLN A 82 8.81 -6.38 10.17
C GLN A 82 7.88 -5.19 10.35
N HIS A 83 7.61 -4.83 11.60
CA HIS A 83 6.85 -3.64 11.95
C HIS A 83 7.64 -2.37 11.64
N VAL A 84 6.98 -1.42 10.98
CA VAL A 84 7.50 -0.11 10.58
C VAL A 84 6.48 0.94 11.02
N LYS A 85 6.95 1.93 11.79
CA LYS A 85 6.14 3.08 12.18
C LYS A 85 5.86 3.94 10.95
N MET A 86 4.63 4.39 10.77
CA MET A 86 4.17 5.15 9.61
C MET A 86 3.71 6.56 10.01
N HIS A 87 3.93 7.52 9.13
CA HIS A 87 3.15 8.75 9.07
C HIS A 87 2.04 8.55 8.06
N SER A 88 0.79 8.65 8.51
CA SER A 88 -0.40 8.41 7.70
C SER A 88 -1.21 9.69 7.61
N PHE A 89 -1.69 9.98 6.41
CA PHE A 89 -2.39 11.21 6.07
C PHE A 89 -3.67 10.87 5.33
N CYS A 90 -4.72 11.61 5.63
CA CYS A 90 -5.89 11.70 4.79
C CYS A 90 -5.71 12.87 3.83
N ASN A 91 -5.85 12.62 2.54
CA ASN A 91 -5.70 13.64 1.49
C ASN A 91 -7.04 13.81 0.77
N HIS A 92 -7.41 15.07 0.54
CA HIS A 92 -8.59 15.44 -0.24
C HIS A 92 -8.16 16.22 -1.49
N ASN A 93 -8.63 15.79 -2.65
CA ASN A 93 -8.45 16.49 -3.92
C ASN A 93 -9.81 16.63 -4.62
N GLY A 94 -10.50 17.74 -4.33
CA GLY A 94 -11.86 17.96 -4.79
C GLY A 94 -12.83 16.92 -4.23
N GLN A 95 -13.46 16.13 -5.10
CA GLN A 95 -14.39 15.05 -4.73
C GLN A 95 -13.69 13.72 -4.45
N TYR A 96 -12.38 13.65 -4.66
CA TYR A 96 -11.58 12.46 -4.46
C TYR A 96 -10.88 12.52 -3.10
N SER A 97 -10.79 11.39 -2.41
CA SER A 97 -10.05 11.28 -1.15
C SER A 97 -9.30 9.97 -1.09
N TYR A 98 -8.10 10.00 -0.51
CA TYR A 98 -7.25 8.83 -0.37
C TYR A 98 -6.41 8.92 0.89
N ILE A 99 -6.03 7.76 1.40
CA ILE A 99 -5.07 7.66 2.49
C ILE A 99 -3.68 7.52 1.88
N SER A 100 -2.72 8.28 2.35
CA SER A 100 -1.30 8.05 2.05
C SER A 100 -0.55 7.74 3.34
N ALA A 101 0.47 6.88 3.26
CA ALA A 101 1.32 6.60 4.40
C ALA A 101 2.76 6.34 3.99
N THR A 102 3.72 6.82 4.78
CA THR A 102 5.14 6.63 4.54
C THR A 102 5.88 6.28 5.83
N PRO A 103 7.01 5.55 5.80
CA PRO A 103 7.76 5.25 7.02
C PRO A 103 8.19 6.52 7.76
N ALA A 104 8.02 6.51 9.09
CA ALA A 104 8.20 7.67 9.94
C ALA A 104 9.65 7.90 10.42
N SER A 105 10.54 6.93 10.20
CA SER A 105 11.94 7.03 10.62
C SER A 105 12.88 6.74 9.46
N PRO A 106 14.12 7.29 9.48
CA PRO A 106 15.15 6.96 8.49
C PRO A 106 15.38 5.46 8.33
N GLN A 107 15.39 4.72 9.45
CA GLN A 107 15.56 3.26 9.43
C GLN A 107 14.37 2.56 8.77
N GLY A 108 13.15 3.02 9.03
CA GLY A 108 11.94 2.51 8.40
C GLY A 108 11.94 2.75 6.89
N ILE A 109 12.33 3.95 6.46
CA ILE A 109 12.46 4.31 5.04
C ILE A 109 13.46 3.37 4.37
N GLN A 110 14.67 3.24 4.93
CA GLN A 110 15.71 2.39 4.38
C GLN A 110 15.27 0.92 4.32
N TYR A 111 14.61 0.43 5.37
CA TYR A 111 14.11 -0.93 5.43
C TYR A 111 13.10 -1.21 4.31
N VAL A 112 12.03 -0.41 4.22
CA VAL A 112 10.97 -0.62 3.24
C VAL A 112 11.52 -0.50 1.82
N VAL A 113 12.34 0.51 1.54
CA VAL A 113 12.99 0.65 0.23
C VAL A 113 13.82 -0.59 -0.10
N ASN A 114 14.60 -1.11 0.85
CA ASN A 114 15.40 -2.32 0.63
C ASN A 114 14.55 -3.56 0.35
N GLU A 115 13.40 -3.71 0.99
CA GLU A 115 12.48 -4.82 0.68
C GLU A 115 12.04 -4.76 -0.79
N PHE A 116 11.64 -3.59 -1.28
CA PHE A 116 11.29 -3.42 -2.69
C PHE A 116 12.48 -3.51 -3.65
N LYS A 117 13.69 -3.11 -3.24
CA LYS A 117 14.90 -3.23 -4.10
C LYS A 117 15.40 -4.67 -4.23
N ARG A 118 15.23 -5.49 -3.19
CA ARG A 118 15.90 -6.80 -3.07
C ARG A 118 14.98 -7.99 -3.25
N LYS A 119 13.67 -7.82 -3.03
CA LYS A 119 12.68 -8.90 -3.15
C LYS A 119 11.93 -8.77 -4.47
N SER A 120 11.41 -9.89 -4.98
CA SER A 120 10.49 -9.90 -6.11
C SER A 120 9.08 -9.48 -5.70
N GLN A 121 8.74 -9.67 -4.43
CA GLN A 121 7.45 -9.35 -3.84
C GLN A 121 7.63 -8.83 -2.40
N VAL A 122 6.76 -7.93 -1.98
CA VAL A 122 6.71 -7.39 -0.62
C VAL A 122 5.31 -7.63 -0.06
N GLN A 123 5.23 -8.41 1.00
CA GLN A 123 4.01 -8.56 1.78
C GLN A 123 3.81 -7.33 2.65
N ILE A 124 2.64 -6.72 2.59
CA ILE A 124 2.27 -5.53 3.33
C ILE A 124 1.05 -5.85 4.18
N GLU A 125 1.19 -5.75 5.50
CA GLU A 125 0.06 -5.72 6.44
C GLU A 125 -0.16 -4.26 6.87
N PHE A 126 -1.29 -3.69 6.50
CA PHE A 126 -1.60 -2.28 6.72
C PHE A 126 -3.07 -2.14 7.13
N ALA A 127 -3.34 -1.71 8.36
CA ALA A 127 -4.67 -1.80 8.96
C ALA A 127 -5.26 -3.22 8.80
N ASP A 128 -6.44 -3.37 8.19
CA ASP A 128 -7.10 -4.65 7.94
C ASP A 128 -6.66 -5.33 6.63
N PHE A 129 -5.71 -4.74 5.91
CA PHE A 129 -5.24 -5.27 4.63
C PHE A 129 -4.00 -6.13 4.81
N ASN A 130 -3.99 -7.28 4.14
CA ASN A 130 -2.80 -8.11 3.97
C ASN A 130 -2.66 -8.41 2.49
N VAL A 131 -1.67 -7.78 1.85
CA VAL A 131 -1.48 -7.85 0.40
C VAL A 131 -0.06 -8.25 0.04
N VAL A 132 0.10 -8.86 -1.13
CA VAL A 132 1.41 -9.15 -1.71
C VAL A 132 1.60 -8.24 -2.91
N MET A 133 2.57 -7.34 -2.80
CA MET A 133 2.85 -6.35 -3.82
C MET A 133 4.05 -6.77 -4.67
N PRO A 134 3.94 -6.78 -6.01
CA PRO A 134 5.08 -7.03 -6.89
C PRO A 134 6.09 -5.87 -6.79
N ALA A 135 7.38 -6.20 -6.79
CA ALA A 135 8.47 -5.22 -6.78
C ALA A 135 9.25 -5.16 -8.10
N ALA A 136 8.77 -5.86 -9.14
CA ALA A 136 9.34 -5.81 -10.48
C ALA A 136 9.38 -4.36 -10.99
N GLY A 137 10.51 -3.94 -11.56
CA GLY A 137 10.70 -2.58 -12.07
C GLY A 137 11.02 -1.53 -11.01
N PHE A 138 10.91 -1.85 -9.71
CA PHE A 138 11.12 -0.87 -8.63
C PHE A 138 12.50 -0.22 -8.66
N ASN A 139 13.58 -1.02 -8.81
CA ASN A 139 14.94 -0.48 -8.86
C ASN A 139 15.14 0.53 -10.00
N ARG A 140 14.56 0.25 -11.17
CA ARG A 140 14.61 1.14 -12.33
C ARG A 140 13.87 2.44 -12.01
N ALA A 141 12.64 2.34 -11.53
CA ALA A 141 11.87 3.52 -11.20
C ALA A 141 12.50 4.36 -10.09
N TRP A 142 12.99 3.74 -9.02
CA TRP A 142 13.65 4.42 -7.91
C TRP A 142 14.88 5.19 -8.37
N GLY A 143 15.71 4.62 -9.25
CA GLY A 143 16.93 5.25 -9.75
C GLY A 143 16.70 6.38 -10.76
N HIS A 144 15.53 6.44 -11.39
CA HIS A 144 15.19 7.43 -12.42
C HIS A 144 14.09 8.42 -12.00
N TYR A 145 13.56 8.28 -10.78
CA TYR A 145 12.54 9.18 -10.25
C TYR A 145 13.08 10.60 -10.11
N GLY A 146 12.34 11.60 -10.63
CA GLY A 146 12.77 13.00 -10.69
C GLY A 146 13.42 13.43 -12.01
N GLY A 147 13.83 12.48 -12.88
CA GLY A 147 14.42 12.78 -14.19
C GLY A 147 15.69 13.65 -14.14
N ASP A 148 16.12 14.17 -15.30
CA ASP A 148 17.21 15.16 -15.43
C ASP A 148 16.78 16.57 -14.97
N ALA A 149 16.07 16.68 -13.85
CA ALA A 149 15.69 17.98 -13.31
C ALA A 149 16.95 18.66 -12.74
N ILE A 150 17.48 19.63 -13.50
CA ILE A 150 18.58 20.56 -13.14
C ILE A 150 18.01 21.94 -12.84
#